data_AF-A0A520ELA3-F1
#
_entry.id   AF-A0A520ELA3-F1
#
_cell.length_a   1.000
_cell.length_b   1.000
_cell.length_c   1.000
_cell.angle_alpha   90.00
_cell.angle_beta   90.00
_cell.angle_gamma   90.00
#
_symmetry.space_group_name_H-M   'P 1'
#
loop_
_entity.id
_entity.type
_entity.pdbx_description
1 polymer ?
#
loop_
_entity_poly.entity_id
_entity_poly.type
_entity_poly.pdbx_seq_one_letter_code
_entity_poly.pdbx_strand_id
1 'polypeptide(L)' 'RAWGAQPSPQYLQFTAVEPVGPEMVNATGQGHIEGMEPYPVGPIPFVRVNNEWKLSRAFVCGGLFLSAPQVCG' A
#
# COMPACT_ATOMS: atom_id res chain seq x y z
N ARG A 1 4.99 -11.70 -32.93
CA ARG A 1 4.01 -11.34 -31.89
C ARG A 1 4.82 -11.00 -30.65
N ALA A 2 5.00 -9.71 -30.33
CA ALA A 2 5.81 -9.29 -29.18
C ALA A 2 4.99 -9.50 -27.91
N TRP A 3 5.48 -10.37 -27.02
CA TRP A 3 4.95 -10.55 -25.68
C TRP A 3 5.77 -9.68 -24.73
N GLY A 4 5.12 -8.75 -24.04
CA GLY A 4 5.68 -8.05 -22.88
C GLY A 4 6.13 -6.62 -23.16
N ALA A 5 5.18 -5.68 -23.17
CA ALA A 5 5.50 -4.35 -22.67
C ALA A 5 5.77 -4.53 -21.17
N GLN A 6 6.98 -4.23 -20.71
CA GLN A 6 7.28 -4.17 -19.29
C GLN A 6 6.30 -3.15 -18.67
N PRO A 7 5.56 -3.48 -17.60
CA PRO A 7 4.67 -2.51 -16.97
C PRO A 7 5.52 -1.31 -16.56
N SER A 8 5.02 -0.11 -16.86
CA SER A 8 5.67 1.14 -16.45
C SER A 8 6.01 1.07 -14.95
N PRO A 9 7.22 1.50 -14.55
CA PRO A 9 7.59 1.52 -13.14
C PRO A 9 6.52 2.25 -12.31
N GLN A 10 6.05 1.58 -11.27
CA GLN A 10 5.09 2.11 -10.31
C GLN A 10 5.61 1.89 -8.90
N TYR A 11 5.62 2.94 -8.07
CA TYR A 11 6.05 2.85 -6.68
C TYR A 11 5.27 3.80 -5.79
N LEU A 12 5.20 3.46 -4.50
CA LEU A 12 4.69 4.33 -3.45
C LEU A 12 5.86 4.89 -2.65
N GLN A 13 5.86 6.20 -2.43
CA GLN A 13 6.80 6.87 -1.55
C GLN A 13 6.04 7.44 -0.36
N PHE A 14 6.23 6.83 0.81
CA PHE A 14 5.66 7.34 2.06
C PHE A 14 6.47 8.55 2.54
N THR A 15 5.78 9.64 2.88
CA THR A 15 6.38 10.90 3.33
C THR A 15 6.06 11.21 4.78
N ALA A 16 4.97 10.66 5.32
CA ALA A 16 4.62 10.79 6.73
C ALA A 16 4.13 9.46 7.30
N VAL A 17 4.45 9.25 8.58
CA VAL A 17 4.04 8.09 9.38
C VAL A 17 3.52 8.60 10.72
N GLU A 18 2.26 8.34 11.01
CA GLU A 18 1.58 8.78 12.21
C GLU A 18 1.26 7.57 13.10
N PRO A 19 1.71 7.55 14.37
CA PRO A 19 1.33 6.48 15.29
C PRO A 19 -0.14 6.61 15.67
N VAL A 20 -0.89 5.53 15.48
CA VAL A 20 -2.28 5.40 15.94
C VAL A 20 -2.32 4.68 17.30
N GLY A 21 -1.32 3.81 17.53
CA GLY A 21 -1.13 3.09 18.79
C GLY A 21 0.26 2.42 18.83
N PRO A 22 0.57 1.67 19.90
CA PRO A 22 1.90 1.07 20.07
C PRO A 22 2.27 0.10 18.94
N GLU A 23 1.29 -0.61 18.38
CA GLU A 23 1.48 -1.63 17.35
C GLU A 23 0.76 -1.25 16.04
N MET A 24 0.42 0.03 15.84
CA MET A 24 -0.30 0.50 14.65
C MET A 24 0.12 1.90 14.23
N VAL A 25 0.39 2.07 12.94
CA VAL A 25 0.71 3.36 12.31
C VAL A 25 -0.14 3.59 11.06
N ASN A 26 -0.40 4.84 10.73
CA ASN A 26 -0.92 5.24 9.43
C ASN A 26 0.20 5.88 8.62
N ALA A 27 0.40 5.43 7.39
CA ALA A 27 1.35 6.03 6.46
C ALA A 27 0.63 6.78 5.35
N THR A 28 1.10 7.99 5.04
CA THR A 28 0.65 8.78 3.90
C THR A 28 1.83 9.10 3.00
N GLY A 29 1.56 9.33 1.72
CA GLY A 29 2.60 9.47 0.72
C GLY A 29 2.08 9.82 -0.66
N GLN A 30 2.89 9.51 -1.66
CA GLN A 30 2.62 9.74 -3.06
C GLN A 30 2.81 8.43 -3.85
N GLY A 31 1.92 8.18 -4.80
CA GLY A 31 2.07 7.16 -5.82
C GLY A 31 2.68 7.76 -7.07
N HIS A 32 3.64 7.05 -7.65
CA HIS A 32 4.34 7.44 -8.86
C HIS A 32 4.09 6.38 -9.93
N ILE A 33 3.67 6.83 -11.11
CA ILE A 33 3.55 6.02 -12.32
C ILE A 33 4.21 6.83 -13.44
N GLU A 34 5.09 6.19 -14.20
CA GLU A 34 5.76 6.84 -15.33
C GLU A 34 4.74 7.47 -16.30
N GLY A 35 4.94 8.75 -16.65
CA GLY A 35 4.04 9.49 -17.54
C GLY A 35 2.77 10.06 -16.87
N MET A 36 2.63 9.94 -15.54
CA MET A 36 1.54 10.53 -14.77
C MET A 36 2.08 11.43 -13.65
N GLU A 37 1.38 12.51 -13.36
CA GLU A 37 1.65 13.32 -12.16
C GLU A 37 1.50 12.47 -10.89
N PRO A 38 2.36 12.65 -9.87
CA PRO A 38 2.21 11.96 -8.60
C PRO A 38 0.83 12.20 -7.97
N TYR A 39 0.28 11.18 -7.34
CA TYR A 39 -1.04 11.25 -6.70
C TYR A 39 -0.96 10.89 -5.22
N PRO A 40 -1.81 11.51 -4.36
CA PRO A 40 -1.78 11.25 -2.94
C PRO A 40 -2.22 9.81 -2.62
N VAL A 41 -1.54 9.20 -1.64
CA VAL A 41 -1.84 7.85 -1.16
C VAL A 41 -1.93 7.84 0.36
N GLY A 42 -2.95 7.14 0.87
CA GLY A 42 -3.19 6.94 2.30
C GLY A 42 -4.33 7.80 2.88
N PRO A 43 -4.54 7.73 4.21
CA PRO A 43 -3.75 6.98 5.18
C PRO A 43 -3.85 5.45 5.00
N ILE A 44 -2.71 4.79 4.86
CA ILE A 44 -2.60 3.33 4.80
C ILE A 44 -2.25 2.81 6.19
N PRO A 45 -3.12 2.01 6.83
CA PRO A 45 -2.86 1.46 8.15
C PRO A 45 -1.93 0.24 8.08
N PHE A 46 -0.86 0.28 8.88
CA PHE A 46 0.06 -0.83 9.13
C PHE A 46 -0.06 -1.28 10.58
N VAL A 47 0.05 -2.59 10.78
CA VAL A 47 0.13 -3.23 12.10
C VAL A 47 1.48 -3.91 12.27
N ARG A 48 2.01 -3.91 13.49
CA ARG A 48 3.27 -4.58 13.79
C ARG A 48 3.01 -6.03 14.21
N VAL A 49 3.70 -6.96 13.56
CA VAL A 49 3.62 -8.40 13.85
C VAL A 49 5.03 -8.96 13.81
N ASN A 50 5.46 -9.60 14.91
CA ASN A 50 6.83 -10.13 15.04
C ASN A 50 7.90 -9.08 14.72
N ASN A 51 7.71 -7.86 15.22
CA ASN A 51 8.61 -6.72 15.02
C ASN A 51 8.67 -6.16 13.57
N GLU A 52 7.83 -6.64 12.66
CA GLU A 52 7.71 -6.15 11.27
C GLU A 52 6.40 -5.39 11.06
N TRP A 53 6.43 -4.29 10.30
CA TRP A 53 5.22 -3.58 9.88
C TRP A 53 4.60 -4.26 8.66
N LYS A 54 3.30 -4.60 8.77
CA LYS A 54 2.53 -5.28 7.73
C LYS A 54 1.24 -4.50 7.47
N LEU A 55 0.71 -4.57 6.25
CA LEU A 55 -0.58 -3.96 5.94
C LEU A 55 -1.67 -4.54 6.84
N SER A 56 -2.52 -3.67 7.39
CA SER A 56 -3.67 -4.10 8.17
C SER A 56 -4.59 -4.98 7.33
N ARG A 57 -4.98 -6.14 7.87
CA ARG A 57 -5.95 -7.05 7.23
C ARG A 57 -7.26 -6.34 6.92
N ALA A 58 -7.74 -5.47 7.81
CA ALA A 58 -8.98 -4.71 7.59
C ALA A 58 -8.88 -3.77 6.37
N PHE A 59 -7.70 -3.22 6.10
CA PHE A 59 -7.48 -2.38 4.93
C PHE A 59 -7.37 -3.19 3.64
N VAL A 60 -6.64 -4.31 3.68
CA VAL A 60 -6.56 -5.25 2.54
C VAL A 60 -7.95 -5.79 2.20
N CYS A 61 -8.69 -6.24 3.20
CA CYS A 61 -10.00 -6.85 3.08
C CYS A 61 -11.16 -5.85 3.06
N GLY A 62 -10.90 -4.53 3.10
CA GLY A 62 -11.94 -3.50 3.07
C GLY A 62 -11.80 -2.57 1.87
N GLY A 63 -10.57 -2.28 1.43
CA GLY A 63 -10.26 -1.33 0.35
C GLY A 63 -9.61 -1.94 -0.90
N LEU A 64 -8.97 -3.11 -0.78
CA LEU A 64 -8.25 -3.79 -1.89
C LEU A 64 -8.93 -5.09 -2.35
N PHE A 65 -10.24 -5.23 -2.08
CA PHE A 65 -11.05 -6.45 -2.28
C PHE A 65 -10.85 -7.21 -3.61
N LEU A 66 -10.42 -6.54 -4.68
CA LEU A 66 -10.29 -7.13 -6.02
C LEU A 66 -8.96 -7.86 -6.26
N SER A 67 -7.91 -7.64 -5.46
CA SER A 67 -6.56 -8.14 -5.76
C SER A 67 -6.04 -9.24 -4.83
N ALA A 68 -6.68 -9.48 -3.68
CA ALA A 68 -6.16 -10.46 -2.70
C ALA A 68 -7.24 -11.19 -1.87
N PRO A 69 -8.21 -11.88 -2.49
CA PRO A 69 -9.29 -12.57 -1.78
C PRO A 69 -8.78 -13.68 -0.84
N GLN A 70 -7.66 -14.34 -1.17
CA GLN A 70 -7.06 -15.40 -0.35
C GLN A 70 -6.58 -14.93 1.04
N VAL A 71 -6.43 -13.63 1.26
CA VAL A 71 -5.93 -13.07 2.53
C VAL A 71 -7.07 -12.78 3.52
N CYS A 72 -8.31 -12.90 3.05
CA CYS A 72 -9.53 -12.54 3.76
C CYS A 72 -10.41 -13.75 4.16
N GLY A 73 -10.04 -14.96 3.70
CA GLY A 73 -10.62 -16.25 4.13
C GLY A 73 -10.04 -16.78 5.43
#